data_AF-A0A5N5I8L6-F1
#
_entry.id   AF-A0A5N5I8L6-F1
#
_cell.length_a   1.000
_cell.length_b   1.000
_cell.length_c   1.000
_cell.angle_alpha   90.00
_cell.angle_beta   90.00
_cell.angle_gamma   90.00
#
_symmetry.space_group_name_H-M   'P 1'
#
loop_
_entity.id
_entity.type
_entity.pdbx_description
1 polymer ?
#
loop_
_entity_poly.entity_id
_entity_poly.type
_entity_poly.pdbx_seq_one_letter_code
_entity_poly.pdbx_strand_id
1 'polypeptide(L)'
;MARLLCSALPNDVVFREDRPCPTPSLPSLPTTNPDPSVIATESWAGAEEATQEIVSKIQPTLAANQTRKEVIQYVQNLITCNVGCQVFPYGSVPLKTYLPDGDIDMTAFGSANIDEVFATDVYAIMKGEENNEAGPFHVKDVHYIDAE
;
A
#
# COMPACT_ATOMS: atom_id res chain seq x y z
N MET A 1 10.33 -21.59 -18.89
CA MET A 1 9.28 -22.13 -18.00
C MET A 1 9.94 -23.02 -16.96
N ALA A 2 10.18 -22.52 -15.75
CA ALA A 2 10.77 -23.31 -14.69
C ALA A 2 9.65 -23.92 -13.83
N ARG A 3 9.56 -25.26 -13.83
CA ARG A 3 8.75 -26.04 -12.90
C ARG A 3 9.59 -26.24 -11.63
N LEU A 4 9.12 -25.72 -10.50
CA LEU A 4 9.70 -26.06 -9.20
C LEU A 4 9.07 -27.38 -8.73
N LEU A 5 9.83 -28.46 -8.80
CA LEU A 5 9.51 -29.74 -8.17
C LEU A 5 10.02 -29.66 -6.72
N CYS A 6 9.12 -29.53 -5.76
CA CYS A 6 9.46 -29.70 -4.35
C CYS A 6 9.37 -31.20 -4.02
N SER A 7 10.52 -31.82 -3.76
CA SER A 7 10.60 -33.17 -3.19
C SER A 7 11.08 -33.07 -1.76
N ALA A 8 10.32 -33.70 -0.85
CA ALA A 8 10.57 -33.74 0.57
C ALA A 8 11.77 -34.64 0.91
N LEU A 9 12.55 -34.25 1.92
CA LEU A 9 13.32 -35.19 2.74
C LEU A 9 13.04 -34.93 4.23
N PRO A 10 12.92 -36.00 5.04
CA PRO A 10 12.50 -35.91 6.43
C PRO A 10 13.71 -35.76 7.35
N ASN A 11 13.54 -35.12 8.50
CA ASN A 11 14.35 -35.41 9.68
C ASN A 11 13.50 -35.25 10.94
N ASP A 12 13.62 -36.29 11.77
CA ASP A 12 12.89 -36.61 12.98
C ASP A 12 12.84 -35.49 14.03
N VAL A 13 11.63 -35.10 14.41
CA VAL A 13 11.34 -34.65 15.78
C VAL A 13 10.05 -35.33 16.23
N VAL A 14 10.18 -36.16 17.26
CA VAL A 14 9.12 -36.91 17.93
C VAL A 14 8.06 -35.94 18.45
N PHE A 15 6.88 -35.92 17.81
CA PHE A 15 5.72 -35.18 18.29
C PHE A 15 4.83 -36.08 19.15
N ARG A 16 4.47 -35.58 20.34
CA ARG A 16 3.48 -36.17 21.24
C ARG A 16 2.13 -36.33 20.51
N GLU A 17 1.47 -37.42 20.84
CA GLU A 17 0.15 -37.84 20.37
C GLU A 17 -0.91 -36.79 20.74
N ASP A 18 -1.31 -35.96 19.78
CA ASP A 18 -2.48 -35.08 19.89
C ASP A 18 -3.65 -35.70 19.11
N ARG A 19 -4.74 -35.91 19.84
CA ARG A 19 -6.01 -36.47 19.36
C ARG A 19 -6.57 -35.60 18.21
N PRO A 20 -6.90 -36.15 17.03
CA PRO A 20 -7.49 -35.35 15.96
C PRO A 20 -8.90 -34.88 16.35
N CYS A 21 -9.09 -33.57 16.49
CA CYS A 21 -10.41 -32.95 16.44
C CYS A 21 -11.02 -33.20 15.05
N PRO A 22 -12.30 -33.58 14.92
CA PRO A 22 -12.91 -33.73 13.61
C PRO A 22 -12.98 -32.36 12.94
N THR A 23 -12.26 -32.22 11.83
CA THR A 23 -12.35 -31.05 10.96
C THR A 23 -13.77 -30.95 10.42
N PRO A 24 -14.47 -29.81 10.57
CA PRO A 24 -15.73 -29.61 9.88
C PRO A 24 -15.44 -29.62 8.37
N SER A 25 -16.12 -30.51 7.65
CA SER A 25 -16.06 -30.57 6.19
C SER A 25 -16.54 -29.23 5.62
N LEU A 26 -15.62 -28.44 5.08
CA LEU A 26 -15.96 -27.24 4.31
C LEU A 26 -16.83 -27.66 3.13
N PRO A 27 -17.93 -26.94 2.83
CA PRO A 27 -18.71 -27.21 1.63
C PRO A 27 -17.79 -27.07 0.42
N SER A 28 -17.83 -28.06 -0.48
CA SER A 28 -17.10 -28.05 -1.72
C SER A 28 -17.42 -26.77 -2.51
N LEU A 29 -16.43 -25.90 -2.68
CA LEU A 29 -16.56 -24.76 -3.58
C LEU A 29 -16.88 -25.28 -4.99
N PRO A 30 -17.79 -24.63 -5.73
CA PRO A 30 -18.09 -25.04 -7.11
C PRO A 30 -16.79 -25.04 -7.93
N THR A 31 -16.50 -26.19 -8.55
CA THR A 31 -15.27 -26.46 -9.32
C THR A 31 -15.18 -25.72 -10.66
N THR A 32 -16.19 -24.92 -11.00
CA THR A 32 -16.31 -24.21 -12.27
C THR A 32 -16.86 -22.81 -12.04
N ASN A 33 -16.14 -21.82 -12.54
CA ASN A 33 -16.65 -20.46 -12.62
C ASN A 33 -17.89 -20.45 -13.53
N PRO A 34 -18.98 -19.77 -13.14
CA PRO A 34 -20.16 -19.64 -13.99
C PRO A 34 -19.79 -18.94 -15.30
N ASP A 35 -20.39 -19.38 -16.40
CA ASP A 35 -20.20 -18.75 -17.71
C ASP A 35 -20.74 -17.32 -17.67
N PRO A 36 -19.92 -16.28 -17.96
CA PRO A 36 -20.37 -14.89 -18.00
C PRO A 36 -21.54 -14.64 -18.96
N SER A 37 -21.75 -15.51 -19.95
CA SER A 37 -22.88 -15.43 -20.90
C SER A 37 -24.26 -15.58 -20.25
N VAL A 38 -24.32 -16.09 -19.02
CA VAL A 38 -25.56 -16.27 -18.24
C VAL A 38 -26.04 -14.95 -17.63
N ILE A 39 -25.18 -13.94 -17.52
CA ILE A 39 -25.55 -12.62 -17.00
C ILE A 39 -26.34 -11.88 -18.09
N ALA A 40 -27.58 -11.51 -17.77
CA ALA A 40 -28.46 -10.85 -18.71
C ALA A 40 -27.93 -9.46 -19.11
N THR A 41 -28.19 -9.06 -20.35
CA THR A 41 -27.69 -7.79 -20.91
C THR A 41 -28.10 -6.56 -20.10
N GLU A 42 -29.32 -6.55 -19.54
CA GLU A 42 -29.78 -5.47 -18.67
C GLU A 42 -29.02 -5.40 -17.34
N SER A 43 -28.56 -6.55 -16.82
CA SER A 43 -27.73 -6.59 -15.62
C SER A 43 -26.34 -6.03 -15.89
N TRP A 44 -25.76 -6.34 -17.05
CA TRP A 44 -24.51 -5.71 -17.50
C TRP A 44 -24.65 -4.21 -17.69
N ALA A 45 -25.74 -3.76 -18.30
CA ALA A 45 -26.00 -2.33 -18.51
C ALA A 45 -26.14 -1.59 -17.18
N GLY A 46 -26.91 -2.14 -16.23
CA GLY A 46 -27.04 -1.55 -14.90
C GLY A 46 -25.72 -1.55 -14.11
N ALA A 47 -24.91 -2.60 -14.25
CA ALA A 47 -23.59 -2.67 -13.62
C ALA A 47 -22.62 -1.63 -14.21
N GLU A 48 -22.64 -1.42 -15.53
CA GLU A 48 -21.83 -0.41 -16.19
C GLU A 48 -22.26 1.00 -15.76
N GLU A 49 -23.56 1.29 -15.73
CA GLU A 49 -24.09 2.59 -15.27
C GLU A 49 -23.65 2.90 -13.83
N ALA A 50 -23.83 1.94 -12.92
CA ALA A 50 -23.39 2.08 -11.53
C ALA A 50 -21.87 2.26 -11.42
N THR A 51 -21.09 1.54 -12.24
CA THR A 51 -19.63 1.66 -12.27
C THR A 51 -19.21 3.04 -12.75
N GLN A 52 -19.82 3.57 -13.80
CA GLN A 52 -19.55 4.92 -14.30
C GLN A 52 -19.87 5.98 -13.26
N GLU A 53 -20.99 5.84 -12.53
CA GLU A 53 -21.34 6.76 -11.46
C GLU A 53 -20.26 6.76 -10.36
N ILE A 54 -19.79 5.58 -9.94
CA ILE A 54 -18.73 5.45 -8.94
C ILE A 54 -17.43 6.08 -9.44
N VAL A 55 -16.96 5.67 -10.62
CA VAL A 55 -15.71 6.17 -11.22
C VAL A 55 -15.73 7.69 -11.35
N SER A 56 -16.86 8.27 -11.76
CA SER A 56 -17.00 9.72 -11.90
C SER A 56 -16.74 10.49 -10.59
N LYS A 57 -17.05 9.87 -9.45
CA LYS A 57 -16.90 10.45 -8.11
C LYS A 57 -15.50 10.22 -7.51
N ILE A 58 -14.86 9.09 -7.83
CA ILE A 58 -13.59 8.70 -7.20
C ILE A 58 -12.35 8.98 -8.05
N GLN A 59 -12.52 9.27 -9.34
CA GLN A 59 -11.39 9.51 -10.23
C GLN A 59 -10.54 10.72 -9.80
N PRO A 60 -9.21 10.66 -9.98
CA PRO A 60 -8.32 11.79 -9.76
C PRO A 60 -8.76 13.08 -10.46
N THR A 61 -8.73 14.19 -9.72
CA THR A 61 -9.01 15.53 -10.27
C THR A 61 -7.72 16.33 -10.45
N LEU A 62 -7.75 17.36 -11.30
CA LEU A 62 -6.60 18.26 -11.48
C LEU A 62 -6.20 18.95 -10.17
N ALA A 63 -7.19 19.41 -9.40
CA ALA A 63 -6.96 20.05 -8.11
C ALA A 63 -6.29 19.07 -7.13
N ALA A 64 -6.84 17.85 -7.00
CA ALA A 64 -6.27 16.81 -6.14
C ALA A 64 -4.83 16.42 -6.53
N ASN A 65 -4.54 16.34 -7.84
CA ASN A 65 -3.19 16.10 -8.35
C ASN A 65 -2.22 17.22 -7.94
N GLN A 66 -2.66 18.48 -8.06
CA GLN A 66 -1.83 19.63 -7.74
C GLN A 66 -1.53 19.71 -6.24
N THR A 67 -2.54 19.54 -5.38
CA THR A 67 -2.35 19.49 -3.92
C THR A 67 -1.39 18.36 -3.51
N ARG A 68 -1.58 17.15 -4.03
CA ARG A 68 -0.67 16.01 -3.74
C ARG A 68 0.76 16.30 -4.21
N LYS A 69 0.93 16.94 -5.38
CA LYS A 69 2.25 17.36 -5.87
C LYS A 69 2.93 18.36 -4.94
N GLU A 70 2.20 19.32 -4.41
CA GLU A 70 2.74 20.32 -3.47
C GLU A 70 3.16 19.68 -2.14
N VAL A 71 2.34 18.76 -1.60
CA VAL A 71 2.70 17.97 -0.41
C VAL A 71 3.95 17.12 -0.65
N ILE A 72 4.00 16.39 -1.78
CA ILE A 72 5.17 15.60 -2.17
C ILE A 72 6.43 16.47 -2.24
N GLN A 73 6.35 17.62 -2.91
CA GLN A 73 7.49 18.53 -3.04
C GLN A 73 7.98 19.04 -1.68
N TYR A 74 7.03 19.36 -0.79
CA TYR A 74 7.35 19.83 0.55
C TYR A 74 8.06 18.74 1.37
N VAL A 75 7.51 17.53 1.43
CA VAL A 75 8.13 16.39 2.16
C VAL A 75 9.48 16.01 1.53
N GLN A 76 9.60 16.00 0.21
CA GLN A 76 10.88 15.79 -0.48
C GLN A 76 11.93 16.82 -0.05
N ASN A 77 11.58 18.11 -0.03
CA ASN A 77 12.50 19.17 0.37
C ASN A 77 12.88 19.05 1.85
N LEU A 78 11.91 18.78 2.71
CA LEU A 78 12.11 18.63 4.14
C LEU A 78 13.11 17.51 4.45
N ILE A 79 12.96 16.35 3.82
CA ILE A 79 13.83 15.20 4.10
C ILE A 79 15.18 15.33 3.37
N THR A 80 15.17 15.68 2.08
CA THR A 80 16.39 15.72 1.25
C THR A 80 17.40 16.76 1.75
N CYS A 81 16.93 17.92 2.22
CA CYS A 81 17.81 18.97 2.77
C CYS A 81 18.51 18.57 4.07
N ASN A 82 18.01 17.55 4.78
CA ASN A 82 18.47 17.20 6.12
C ASN A 82 19.22 15.85 6.19
N VAL A 83 18.87 14.85 5.36
CA VAL A 83 19.38 13.46 5.52
C VAL A 83 20.22 12.96 4.33
N GLY A 84 20.49 13.81 3.32
CA GLY A 84 21.33 13.41 2.19
C GLY A 84 20.79 12.19 1.42
N CYS A 85 19.46 12.03 1.37
CA CYS A 85 18.77 10.96 0.64
C CYS A 85 17.92 11.53 -0.50
N GLN A 86 17.51 10.66 -1.42
CA GLN A 86 16.56 10.99 -2.48
C GLN A 86 15.19 10.39 -2.14
N VAL A 87 14.15 11.22 -2.15
CA VAL A 87 12.78 10.78 -1.84
C VAL A 87 11.93 10.79 -3.10
N PHE A 88 11.19 9.72 -3.36
CA PHE A 88 10.32 9.59 -4.54
C PHE A 88 8.91 9.14 -4.15
N PRO A 89 7.86 9.63 -4.82
CA PRO A 89 6.53 9.08 -4.65
C PRO A 89 6.45 7.67 -5.25
N TYR A 90 5.71 6.79 -4.59
CA TYR A 90 5.38 5.44 -5.07
C TYR A 90 3.87 5.20 -4.93
N GLY A 91 3.40 4.01 -5.29
CA GLY A 91 2.02 3.61 -5.06
C GLY A 91 1.02 4.30 -5.97
N SER A 92 -0.11 4.70 -5.40
CA SER A 92 -1.29 5.13 -6.15
C SER A 92 -1.13 6.49 -6.85
N VAL A 93 -0.31 7.39 -6.29
CA VAL A 93 -0.17 8.77 -6.78
C VAL A 93 0.50 8.84 -8.16
N PRO A 94 1.68 8.23 -8.39
CA PRO A 94 2.30 8.22 -9.72
C PRO A 94 1.44 7.54 -10.79
N LEU A 95 0.64 6.54 -10.40
CA LEU A 95 -0.23 5.78 -11.29
C LEU A 95 -1.58 6.45 -11.58
N LYS A 96 -1.92 7.51 -10.83
CA LYS A 96 -3.24 8.17 -10.87
C LYS A 96 -4.38 7.17 -10.63
N THR A 97 -4.20 6.29 -9.65
CA THR A 97 -5.21 5.32 -9.21
C THR A 97 -5.65 5.56 -7.76
N TYR A 98 -5.28 6.69 -7.17
CA TYR A 98 -5.66 7.06 -5.82
C TYR A 98 -7.15 7.39 -5.73
N LEU A 99 -7.75 7.06 -4.59
CA LEU A 99 -9.09 7.51 -4.21
C LEU A 99 -9.02 8.93 -3.62
N PRO A 100 -10.14 9.67 -3.53
CA PRO A 100 -10.15 11.04 -3.02
C PRO A 100 -9.44 11.21 -1.67
N ASP A 101 -9.63 10.24 -0.78
CA ASP A 101 -9.07 10.11 0.56
C ASP A 101 -7.81 9.21 0.64
N GLY A 102 -7.31 8.74 -0.50
CA GLY A 102 -6.12 7.88 -0.54
C GLY A 102 -4.85 8.61 -0.12
N ASP A 103 -3.99 7.88 0.59
CA ASP A 103 -2.70 8.34 1.12
C ASP A 103 -1.67 8.64 0.01
N ILE A 104 -0.59 9.31 0.42
CA ILE A 104 0.60 9.55 -0.41
C ILE A 104 1.71 8.63 0.09
N ASP A 105 2.07 7.64 -0.71
CA ASP A 105 3.22 6.78 -0.43
C ASP A 105 4.51 7.40 -0.96
N MET A 106 5.54 7.45 -0.13
CA MET A 106 6.87 7.95 -0.50
C MET A 106 7.94 6.96 -0.05
N THR A 107 9.01 6.84 -0.84
CA THR A 107 10.17 6.00 -0.54
C THR A 107 11.42 6.85 -0.55
N ALA A 108 12.27 6.69 0.46
CA ALA A 108 13.54 7.37 0.57
C ALA A 108 14.72 6.41 0.32
N PHE A 109 15.64 6.82 -0.54
CA PHE A 109 16.88 6.11 -0.84
C PHE A 109 18.06 6.94 -0.39
N GLY A 110 18.80 6.50 0.63
CA GLY A 110 20.09 7.12 0.94
C GLY A 110 21.25 6.37 0.31
N SER A 111 22.46 6.79 0.67
CA SER A 111 23.70 6.19 0.16
C SER A 111 23.90 4.78 0.71
N ALA A 112 24.84 4.03 0.12
CA ALA A 112 25.19 2.66 0.54
C ALA A 112 25.69 2.55 2.01
N ASN A 113 25.97 3.69 2.65
CA ASN A 113 26.36 3.80 4.05
C ASN A 113 25.21 4.35 4.93
N ILE A 114 23.95 4.05 4.60
CA ILE A 114 22.84 4.34 5.51
C ILE A 114 23.10 3.56 6.80
N ASP A 115 23.31 4.30 7.90
CA ASP A 115 23.37 3.74 9.23
C ASP A 115 21.95 3.30 9.67
N GLU A 116 21.85 2.34 10.60
CA GLU A 116 20.59 1.86 11.19
C GLU A 116 19.68 3.00 11.72
N VAL A 117 20.26 4.20 11.95
CA VAL A 117 19.55 5.39 12.43
C VAL A 117 18.82 6.18 11.34
N PHE A 118 18.97 5.86 10.05
CA PHE A 118 18.37 6.65 8.96
C PHE A 118 16.86 6.87 9.12
N ALA A 119 16.12 5.82 9.45
CA ALA A 119 14.68 5.92 9.65
C ALA A 119 14.33 6.76 10.90
N THR A 120 15.19 6.73 11.92
CA THR A 120 15.06 7.55 13.14
C THR A 120 15.33 9.03 12.84
N ASP A 121 16.30 9.34 11.98
CA ASP A 121 16.61 10.71 11.56
C ASP A 121 15.44 11.31 10.78
N VAL A 122 14.88 10.56 9.82
CA VAL A 122 13.68 10.96 9.09
C VAL A 122 12.52 11.20 10.05
N TYR A 123 12.30 10.30 11.01
CA TYR A 123 11.27 10.48 12.04
C TYR A 123 11.50 11.75 12.87
N ALA A 124 12.73 12.02 13.31
CA ALA A 124 13.06 13.20 14.10
C ALA A 124 12.79 14.51 13.33
N ILE A 125 13.09 14.54 12.03
CA ILE A 125 12.78 15.69 11.15
C ILE A 125 11.28 15.90 11.04
N MET A 126 10.52 14.84 10.73
CA MET A 126 9.07 14.92 10.62
C MET A 126 8.43 15.33 11.95
N LYS A 127 8.95 14.83 13.07
CA LYS A 127 8.47 15.19 14.42
C LYS A 127 8.80 16.63 14.80
N GLY A 128 9.96 17.12 14.35
CA GLY A 128 10.31 18.54 14.46
C GLY A 128 9.30 19.42 13.71
N GLU A 129 8.91 19.00 12.50
CA GLU A 129 7.97 19.74 11.65
C GLU A 129 6.57 19.87 12.24
N GLU A 130 6.13 18.95 13.12
CA GLU A 130 4.85 19.10 13.83
C GLU A 130 4.73 20.39 14.64
N ASN A 131 5.85 20.91 15.13
CA ASN A 131 5.89 22.14 15.93
C ASN A 131 6.07 23.39 15.05
N ASN A 132 6.17 23.24 13.72
CA ASN A 132 6.37 24.34 12.79
C ASN A 132 5.02 24.95 12.34
N GLU A 133 4.49 25.88 13.13
CA GLU A 133 3.25 26.60 12.80
C GLU A 133 3.38 27.53 11.58
N ALA A 134 4.61 27.87 11.16
CA ALA A 134 4.87 28.73 10.01
C ALA A 134 4.98 27.94 8.69
N GLY A 135 4.91 26.61 8.74
CA GLY A 135 4.97 25.74 7.57
C GLY A 135 3.74 25.87 6.66
N PRO A 136 3.89 25.65 5.33
CA PRO A 136 2.76 25.67 4.38
C PRO A 136 1.77 24.52 4.63
N PHE A 137 2.20 23.45 5.30
CA PHE A 137 1.39 22.31 5.67
C PHE A 137 1.49 22.05 7.17
N HIS A 138 0.40 21.64 7.79
CA HIS A 138 0.37 21.30 9.21
C HIS A 138 0.65 19.80 9.37
N VAL A 139 1.86 19.46 9.81
CA VAL A 139 2.24 18.08 10.12
C VAL A 139 1.70 17.74 11.51
N LYS A 140 1.08 16.56 11.67
CA LYS A 140 0.50 16.06 12.92
C LYS A 140 0.62 14.54 12.96
N ASP A 141 0.49 13.98 14.16
CA ASP A 141 0.38 12.53 14.40
C ASP A 141 1.50 11.71 13.74
N VAL A 142 2.72 12.22 13.79
CA VAL A 142 3.92 11.55 13.29
C VAL A 142 4.24 10.37 14.21
N HIS A 143 4.24 9.19 13.61
CA HIS A 143 4.56 7.91 14.24
C HIS A 143 5.70 7.22 13.48
N TYR A 144 6.54 6.52 14.24
CA TYR A 144 7.54 5.61 13.71
C TYR A 144 7.07 4.18 13.97
N ILE A 145 7.07 3.35 12.93
CA ILE A 145 6.74 1.93 13.00
C ILE A 145 7.91 1.17 12.41
N ASP A 146 8.52 0.33 13.23
CA ASP A 146 9.51 -0.64 12.79
C ASP A 146 8.79 -1.92 12.33
N ALA A 147 9.10 -2.37 11.12
CA ALA A 147 8.38 -3.44 10.43
C ALA A 147 9.28 -4.65 10.10
N GLU A 148 10.47 -4.73 10.70
CA GLU A 148 11.38 -5.88 10.62
C GLU A 148 10.89 -7.09 11.45
#